data_AF-Q971L5-F1
#
_entry.id   AF-Q971L5-F1
#
_cell.length_a   1.000
_cell.length_b   1.000
_cell.length_c   1.000
_cell.angle_alpha   90.00
_cell.angle_beta   90.00
_cell.angle_gamma   90.00
#
_symmetry.space_group_name_H-M   'P 1'
#
loop_
_entity.id
_entity.type
_entity.pdbx_description
1 polymer ?
#
loop_
_entity_poly.entity_id
_entity_poly.type
_entity_poly.pdbx_seq_one_letter_code
_entity_poly.pdbx_strand_id
1 'polypeptide(L)' 'MNLDERTLEKIADCWVRFRRVMHVSELDEDCKHVICTFLLKIAEDDKDFIDDLEIREDVEFCQKSERKPVVPGVL' A
#
# COMPACT_ATOMS: atom_id res chain seq x y z
N MET A 1 3.04 19.13 6.77
CA MET A 1 1.79 18.42 6.46
C MET A 1 1.15 18.06 7.79
N ASN A 2 0.07 18.74 8.19
CA ASN A 2 -0.62 18.40 9.45
C ASN A 2 -1.68 17.35 9.12
N LEU A 3 -1.35 16.08 9.32
CA LEU A 3 -2.34 15.00 9.34
C LEU A 3 -3.19 15.17 10.59
N ASP A 4 -4.51 15.26 10.43
CA ASP A 4 -5.41 15.27 11.59
C ASP A 4 -5.44 13.89 12.27
N GLU A 5 -5.78 13.88 13.55
CA GLU A 5 -5.80 12.68 14.40
C GLU A 5 -6.68 11.58 13.81
N ARG A 6 -7.83 11.95 13.24
CA ARG A 6 -8.77 11.02 12.62
C ARG A 6 -8.18 10.31 11.41
N THR A 7 -7.36 11.01 10.63
CA THR A 7 -6.67 10.42 9.48
C THR A 7 -5.60 9.43 9.94
N LEU A 8 -4.88 9.74 11.02
CA LEU A 8 -3.92 8.81 11.63
C LEU A 8 -4.61 7.56 12.18
N GLU A 9 -5.76 7.70 12.84
CA GLU A 9 -6.56 6.57 13.32
C GLU A 9 -6.96 5.62 12.19
N LYS A 10 -7.40 6.17 11.04
CA LYS A 10 -7.76 5.37 9.87
C LYS A 10 -6.58 4.62 9.28
N ILE A 11 -5.43 5.29 9.14
CA ILE A 11 -4.20 4.66 8.66
C ILE A 11 -3.81 3.52 9.60
N ALA A 12 -3.82 3.78 10.91
CA ALA A 12 -3.50 2.78 11.92
C ALA A 12 -4.47 1.58 11.88
N ASP A 13 -5.78 1.83 11.75
CA ASP A 13 -6.78 0.76 11.63
C ASP A 13 -6.50 -0.14 10.41
N CYS A 14 -6.16 0.44 9.26
CA CYS A 14 -5.81 -0.34 8.07
C CYS A 14 -4.56 -1.21 8.28
N TRP A 15 -3.54 -0.72 8.96
CA TRP A 15 -2.36 -1.53 9.33
C TRP A 15 -2.71 -2.65 10.32
N VAL A 16 -3.59 -2.38 11.29
CA VAL A 16 -4.06 -3.41 12.24
C VAL A 16 -4.84 -4.50 11.51
N ARG A 17 -5.69 -4.14 10.54
CA ARG A 17 -6.43 -5.10 9.71
C ARG A 17 -5.50 -5.90 8.80
N PHE A 18 -4.50 -5.26 8.19
CA PHE A 18 -3.52 -5.93 7.34
C PHE A 18 -2.80 -7.06 8.08
N ARG A 19 -2.41 -6.84 9.35
CA ARG A 19 -1.80 -7.91 10.18
C ARG A 19 -2.70 -9.13 10.44
N ARG A 20 -3.98 -9.07 10.10
CA ARG A 20 -4.96 -10.16 10.34
C ARG A 20 -5.30 -10.94 9.08
N VAL A 21 -4.83 -10.51 7.92
CA VAL A 21 -5.04 -11.17 6.63
C VAL A 21 -3.71 -11.69 6.10
N MET A 22 -3.76 -12.60 5.13
CA MET A 22 -2.55 -13.13 4.51
C MET A 22 -2.08 -12.22 3.37
N HIS A 23 -3.02 -11.59 2.66
CA HIS A 23 -2.73 -10.75 1.51
C HIS A 23 -3.50 -9.42 1.52
N VAL A 24 -2.91 -8.40 0.91
CA VAL A 24 -3.54 -7.07 0.73
C VAL A 24 -4.85 -7.16 -0.06
N SER A 25 -4.99 -8.16 -0.94
CA SER A 25 -6.21 -8.39 -1.74
C SER A 25 -7.46 -8.67 -0.91
N GLU A 26 -7.29 -9.12 0.34
CA GLU A 26 -8.39 -9.45 1.28
C GLU A 26 -8.91 -8.23 2.06
N LEU A 27 -8.23 -7.07 1.96
CA LEU A 27 -8.67 -5.83 2.58
C LEU A 27 -9.83 -5.18 1.81
N ASP A 28 -10.60 -4.38 2.53
CA ASP A 28 -11.54 -3.43 1.92
C ASP A 28 -10.79 -2.40 1.05
N GLU A 29 -11.50 -1.79 0.09
CA GLU A 29 -10.87 -0.92 -0.92
C GLU A 29 -10.11 0.26 -0.31
N ASP A 30 -10.63 0.86 0.76
CA ASP A 30 -9.99 2.00 1.43
C ASP A 30 -8.65 1.55 2.06
N CYS A 31 -8.65 0.45 2.82
CA CYS A 31 -7.42 -0.05 3.43
C CYS A 31 -6.45 -0.67 2.42
N LYS A 32 -6.95 -1.25 1.33
CA LYS A 32 -6.14 -1.74 0.22
C LYS A 32 -5.33 -0.60 -0.39
N HIS A 33 -5.98 0.53 -0.67
CA HIS A 33 -5.30 1.72 -1.19
C HIS A 33 -4.23 2.26 -0.23
N VAL A 34 -4.57 2.37 1.06
CA VAL A 34 -3.63 2.83 2.09
C VAL A 34 -2.40 1.92 2.14
N ILE A 35 -2.60 0.61 2.30
CA ILE A 35 -1.50 -0.35 2.44
C ILE A 35 -0.67 -0.40 1.15
N CYS A 36 -1.31 -0.43 -0.02
CA CYS A 36 -0.58 -0.39 -1.28
C CYS A 36 0.27 0.86 -1.45
N THR A 37 -0.22 2.03 -1.04
CA THR A 37 0.56 3.27 -1.06
C THR A 37 1.83 3.14 -0.21
N PHE A 38 1.73 2.57 0.99
CA PHE A 38 2.88 2.37 1.86
C PHE A 38 3.85 1.32 1.32
N LEU A 39 3.37 0.14 0.92
CA LEU A 39 4.22 -0.94 0.43
C LEU A 39 5.00 -0.53 -0.83
N LEU A 40 4.35 0.19 -1.75
CA LEU A 40 5.01 0.72 -2.95
C LEU A 40 6.06 1.77 -2.62
N LYS A 41 5.80 2.64 -1.62
CA LYS A 41 6.76 3.65 -1.20
C LYS A 41 7.98 3.03 -0.51
N ILE A 42 7.75 2.03 0.33
CA ILE A 42 8.84 1.25 0.95
C ILE A 42 9.66 0.54 -0.13
N ALA A 43 9.01 -0.12 -1.10
CA ALA A 43 9.66 -0.78 -2.22
C ALA A 43 10.47 0.15 -3.12
N GLU A 44 10.06 1.42 -3.25
CA GLU A 44 10.82 2.45 -3.97
C GLU A 44 12.09 2.83 -3.21
N ASP A 45 11.99 2.99 -1.89
CA ASP A 45 13.07 3.46 -1.02
C ASP A 45 14.07 2.33 -0.67
N ASP A 46 13.60 1.09 -0.53
CA ASP A 46 14.39 -0.11 -0.24
C ASP A 46 13.84 -1.33 -0.99
N LYS A 47 14.51 -1.71 -2.08
CA LYS A 47 14.09 -2.81 -2.96
C LYS A 47 14.39 -4.19 -2.37
N ASP A 48 15.38 -4.28 -1.50
CA ASP A 48 15.83 -5.55 -0.93
C ASP A 48 14.93 -5.94 0.26
N PHE A 49 14.32 -4.95 0.92
CA PHE A 49 13.33 -5.14 2.00
C PHE A 49 12.09 -5.96 1.58
N ILE A 50 11.75 -5.97 0.29
CA ILE A 50 10.58 -6.69 -0.25
C ILE A 50 10.75 -8.20 -0.13
N ASP A 51 12.00 -8.68 -0.25
CA ASP A 51 12.32 -10.11 -0.21
C ASP A 51 12.38 -10.65 1.22
N ASP A 52 12.80 -9.83 2.17
CA ASP A 52 13.01 -10.24 3.56
C ASP A 52 11.70 -10.45 4.35
N LEU A 53 10.59 -9.85 3.89
CA LEU A 53 9.30 -9.88 4.58
C LEU A 53 8.23 -10.79 3.95
N GLU A 54 8.57 -11.56 2.91
CA GLU A 54 7.61 -12.38 2.16
C GLU A 54 6.42 -11.58 1.55
N ILE A 55 6.53 -10.25 1.48
CA ILE A 55 5.48 -9.34 0.96
C ILE A 55 5.55 -9.12 -0.55
N ARG A 56 6.43 -9.84 -1.26
CA ARG A 56 6.64 -9.69 -2.71
C ARG A 56 5.34 -9.83 -3.50
N GLU A 57 4.51 -10.80 -3.17
CA GLU A 57 3.22 -11.01 -3.83
C GLU A 57 2.27 -9.82 -3.65
N ASP A 58 2.25 -9.24 -2.44
CA ASP A 58 1.44 -8.05 -2.13
C ASP A 58 1.97 -6.80 -2.85
N VAL A 59 3.29 -6.63 -2.95
CA VAL A 59 3.88 -5.53 -3.72
C VAL A 59 3.50 -5.65 -5.19
N GLU A 60 3.58 -6.85 -5.79
CA GLU A 60 3.16 -7.06 -7.17
C GLU A 60 1.66 -6.81 -7.39
N PHE A 61 0.83 -7.23 -6.43
CA PHE A 61 -0.60 -6.92 -6.44
C PHE A 61 -0.83 -5.41 -6.41
N CYS A 62 -0.14 -4.69 -5.53
CA CYS A 62 -0.26 -3.24 -5.39
C CYS A 62 0.24 -2.51 -6.63
N GLN A 63 1.32 -2.95 -7.27
CA GLN A 63 1.79 -2.38 -8.53
C GLN A 63 0.75 -2.51 -9.65
N LYS A 64 -0.02 -3.61 -9.68
CA LYS A 64 -1.09 -3.81 -10.66
C LYS A 64 -2.32 -2.96 -10.34
N SER A 65 -2.66 -2.84 -9.07
CA SER A 65 -3.87 -2.17 -8.59
C SER A 65 -3.75 -0.64 -8.60
N GLU A 66 -2.59 -0.10 -8.20
CA GLU A 66 -2.31 1.35 -8.12
C GLU A 66 -1.65 1.91 -9.38
N ARG A 67 -1.55 1.11 -10.44
CA ARG A 67 -1.02 1.55 -11.73
C ARG A 67 -1.89 2.69 -12.25
N LYS A 68 -1.43 3.92 -12.05
CA LYS A 68 -2.03 5.10 -12.67
C LYS A 68 -2.07 4.83 -14.19
N PRO A 69 -3.22 4.98 -14.87
CA PRO A 69 -3.21 4.99 -16.31
C PRO A 69 -2.23 6.08 -16.75
N VAL A 70 -1.21 5.70 -17.51
CA VAL A 70 -0.39 6.66 -18.23
C VAL A 70 -1.34 7.31 -19.23
N VAL A 71 -1.89 8.47 -18.88
CA VAL A 71 -2.61 9.30 -19.83
C VAL A 71 -1.54 9.96 -20.69
N PRO A 72 -1.37 9.58 -21.97
CA PRO A 72 -0.37 10.21 -22.81
C PRO A 72 -0.81 11.66 -23.02
N GLY A 73 -0.07 12.64 -22.48
CA GLY A 73 -0.25 14.06 -22.85
C GLY A 73 -0.34 15.10 -21.74
N VAL A 74 0.07 14.85 -20.49
CA VAL A 74 0.20 15.93 -19.50
C VAL A 74 1.69 16.16 -19.18
N LEU A 75 2.24 17.21 -19.81
CA LEU A 75 3.51 17.85 -19.46
C LEU A 75 3.24 18.99 -18.47
#